data_AF-A0A6G1GQI3-F1
#
_entry.id   AF-A0A6G1GQI3-F1
#
_cell.length_a   1.000
_cell.length_b   1.000
_cell.length_c   1.000
_cell.angle_alpha   90.00
_cell.angle_beta   90.00
_cell.angle_gamma   90.00
#
_symmetry.space_group_name_H-M   'P 1'
#
loop_
_entity.id
_entity.type
_entity.pdbx_description
1 polymer ?
#
loop_
_entity_poly.entity_id
_entity_poly.type
_entity_poly.pdbx_seq_one_letter_code
_entity_poly.pdbx_strand_id
1 'polypeptide(L)'
;MLSSALVAVLLASGQLVAGHGAIIKATGNMGGNGSAIGVDASTPRDGTRRNPFQQDTTRFKGDNKATCGQTLGAGENDIETGTKAVMASSGGMLPQISQNGEVQMTLHQVNGDGAGPYSCKIDATGTGQNWVDMQVTANVPGKRGNDRDGAKTDFPLTAKVAADQTCTGTVAGQQNVCMVRCENPARAGPFGGCVPVQM
;
A
#
# COMPACT_ATOMS: atom_id res chain seq x y z
N MET A 1 -57.42 4.72 22.23
CA MET A 1 -57.17 4.10 20.91
C MET A 1 -55.77 4.51 20.49
N LEU A 2 -54.85 3.53 20.38
CA LEU A 2 -53.42 3.75 20.17
C LEU A 2 -53.16 4.34 18.78
N SER A 3 -52.44 5.46 18.70
CA SER A 3 -51.85 5.93 17.44
C SER A 3 -50.43 5.40 17.32
N SER A 4 -50.25 4.41 16.45
CA SER A 4 -48.94 3.86 16.09
C SER A 4 -48.14 4.88 15.28
N ALA A 5 -47.05 5.38 15.87
CA ALA A 5 -46.03 6.12 15.13
C ALA A 5 -45.12 5.10 14.39
N LEU A 6 -45.21 5.06 13.07
CA LEU A 6 -44.29 4.29 12.23
C LEU A 6 -42.94 5.02 12.18
N VAL A 7 -41.95 4.54 12.95
CA VAL A 7 -40.56 5.00 12.83
C VAL A 7 -39.93 4.24 11.67
N ALA A 8 -39.79 4.89 10.52
CA ALA A 8 -39.01 4.38 9.40
C ALA A 8 -37.51 4.54 9.72
N VAL A 9 -36.87 3.46 10.14
CA VAL A 9 -35.40 3.40 10.28
C VAL A 9 -34.80 3.23 8.88
N LEU A 10 -34.34 4.33 8.28
CA LEU A 10 -33.48 4.29 7.11
C LEU A 10 -32.10 3.76 7.52
N LEU A 11 -31.90 2.44 7.40
CA LEU A 11 -30.59 1.82 7.38
C LEU A 11 -29.89 2.23 6.08
N ALA A 12 -29.18 3.35 6.11
CA ALA A 12 -28.21 3.69 5.07
C ALA A 12 -27.07 2.66 5.15
N SER A 13 -27.19 1.58 4.38
CA SER A 13 -26.08 0.68 4.07
C SER A 13 -25.08 1.47 3.22
N GLY A 14 -24.25 2.26 3.89
CA GLY A 14 -23.11 2.92 3.28
C GLY A 14 -22.25 1.85 2.65
N GLN A 15 -22.29 1.74 1.32
CA GLN A 15 -21.26 1.04 0.57
C GLN A 15 -19.96 1.74 0.95
N LEU A 16 -19.23 1.17 1.91
CA LEU A 16 -17.87 1.56 2.21
C LEU A 16 -17.08 1.22 0.95
N VAL A 17 -17.02 2.18 0.03
CA VAL A 17 -16.04 2.22 -1.05
C VAL A 17 -14.71 2.10 -0.34
N ALA A 18 -14.00 1.00 -0.59
CA ALA A 18 -12.85 0.58 0.17
C ALA A 18 -11.67 0.41 -0.78
N GLY A 19 -10.84 1.45 -0.87
CA GLY A 19 -9.42 1.39 -1.18
C GLY A 19 -8.99 1.62 -2.61
N HIS A 20 -8.20 2.68 -2.81
CA HIS A 20 -7.80 3.07 -4.16
C HIS A 20 -6.38 3.60 -4.33
N GLY A 21 -5.42 3.14 -3.54
CA GLY A 21 -4.01 3.41 -3.84
C GLY A 21 -3.25 2.11 -3.82
N ALA A 22 -2.78 1.65 -4.97
CA ALA A 22 -1.95 0.45 -5.07
C ALA A 22 -0.52 0.86 -5.47
N ILE A 23 0.48 0.40 -4.72
CA ILE A 23 1.89 0.60 -5.11
C ILE A 23 2.25 -0.46 -6.15
N ILE A 24 2.01 -0.15 -7.41
CA ILE A 24 2.10 -1.11 -8.53
C ILE A 24 3.53 -1.30 -9.04
N LYS A 25 4.43 -0.39 -8.69
CA LYS A 25 5.86 -0.48 -9.01
C LYS A 25 6.70 0.07 -7.88
N ALA A 26 7.84 -0.55 -7.64
CA ALA A 26 8.91 -0.06 -6.79
C ALA A 26 10.28 -0.37 -7.41
N THR A 27 11.22 0.54 -7.25
CA THR A 27 12.62 0.43 -7.65
C THR A 27 13.45 1.08 -6.55
N GLY A 28 14.57 0.48 -6.17
CA GLY A 28 15.50 1.11 -5.24
C GLY A 28 16.58 1.88 -5.99
N ASN A 29 17.30 2.76 -5.31
CA ASN A 29 18.36 3.55 -5.94
C ASN A 29 19.52 2.72 -6.52
N MET A 30 19.66 1.45 -6.15
CA MET A 30 20.60 0.51 -6.75
C MET A 30 19.96 -0.44 -7.78
N GLY A 31 18.70 -0.21 -8.16
CA GLY A 31 17.96 -0.99 -9.14
C GLY A 31 16.98 -1.98 -8.52
N GLY A 32 16.80 -3.13 -9.18
CA GLY A 32 15.76 -4.10 -8.86
C GLY A 32 14.36 -3.60 -9.22
N ASN A 33 13.36 -4.48 -9.10
CA ASN A 33 11.97 -4.13 -9.37
C ASN A 33 11.05 -4.84 -8.36
N GLY A 34 9.87 -4.29 -8.15
CA GLY A 34 8.86 -4.92 -7.31
C GLY A 34 7.56 -4.15 -7.32
N SER A 35 6.69 -4.49 -6.38
CA SER A 35 5.44 -3.81 -6.08
C SER A 35 5.18 -3.95 -4.57
N ALA A 36 4.08 -3.39 -4.07
CA ALA A 36 3.58 -3.84 -2.79
C ALA A 36 3.14 -5.31 -2.86
N ILE A 37 3.27 -6.03 -1.74
CA ILE A 37 2.65 -7.34 -1.57
C ILE A 37 1.13 -7.21 -1.64
N GLY A 38 0.48 -8.25 -2.17
CA GLY A 38 -0.96 -8.28 -2.40
C GLY A 38 -1.41 -7.63 -3.71
N VAL A 39 -0.54 -6.86 -4.39
CA VAL A 39 -0.83 -6.29 -5.72
C VAL A 39 -0.86 -7.41 -6.77
N ASP A 40 -1.90 -7.40 -7.59
CA ASP A 40 -2.11 -8.32 -8.70
C ASP A 40 -2.00 -7.54 -10.02
N ALA A 41 -0.98 -7.88 -10.81
CA ALA A 41 -0.70 -7.24 -12.10
C ALA A 41 -1.83 -7.44 -13.14
N SER A 42 -2.70 -8.42 -12.94
CA SER A 42 -3.87 -8.65 -13.80
C SER A 42 -5.06 -7.75 -13.45
N THR A 43 -5.03 -7.05 -12.31
CA THR A 43 -6.09 -6.11 -11.93
C THR A 43 -6.09 -4.92 -12.89
N PRO A 44 -7.19 -4.69 -13.64
CA PRO A 44 -7.27 -3.56 -14.55
C PRO A 44 -7.26 -2.24 -13.77
N ARG A 45 -6.70 -1.19 -14.39
CA ARG A 45 -6.41 0.12 -13.76
C ARG A 45 -7.13 1.30 -14.43
N ASP A 46 -8.05 1.01 -15.35
CA ASP A 46 -8.76 1.97 -16.18
C ASP A 46 -10.17 2.31 -15.65
N GLY A 47 -10.51 1.84 -14.45
CA GLY A 47 -11.82 2.04 -13.83
C GLY A 47 -11.75 2.34 -12.33
N THR A 48 -12.88 2.78 -11.77
CA THR A 48 -12.98 3.25 -10.37
C THR A 48 -13.90 2.38 -9.50
N ARG A 49 -14.56 1.37 -10.08
CA ARG A 49 -15.53 0.50 -9.39
C ARG A 49 -14.85 -0.57 -8.56
N ARG A 50 -15.55 -1.08 -7.54
CA ARG A 50 -15.00 -2.07 -6.59
C ARG A 50 -14.46 -3.30 -7.29
N ASN A 51 -15.30 -3.88 -8.13
CA ASN A 51 -14.94 -5.01 -8.95
C ASN A 51 -14.86 -4.50 -10.41
N PRO A 52 -13.80 -4.81 -11.16
CA PRO A 52 -12.56 -5.50 -10.75
C PRO A 52 -11.45 -4.58 -10.19
N PHE A 53 -11.56 -3.26 -10.30
CA PHE A 53 -10.40 -2.34 -10.26
C PHE A 53 -9.72 -2.14 -8.89
N GLN A 54 -10.34 -2.57 -7.79
CA GLN A 54 -9.87 -2.30 -6.42
C GLN A 54 -9.44 -3.56 -5.65
N GLN A 55 -9.51 -4.74 -6.27
CA GLN A 55 -9.42 -6.01 -5.53
C GLN A 55 -8.11 -6.18 -4.78
N ASP A 56 -7.03 -5.62 -5.30
CA ASP A 56 -5.68 -5.78 -4.79
C ASP A 56 -5.15 -4.53 -4.06
N THR A 57 -6.02 -3.53 -3.84
CA THR A 57 -5.64 -2.38 -3.03
C THR A 57 -5.56 -2.78 -1.57
N THR A 58 -4.40 -2.55 -0.96
CA THR A 58 -4.18 -2.82 0.46
C THR A 58 -4.86 -1.75 1.31
N ARG A 59 -5.53 -2.21 2.36
CA ARG A 59 -6.16 -1.40 3.40
C ARG A 59 -5.60 -1.75 4.77
N PHE A 60 -5.22 -0.74 5.54
CA PHE A 60 -4.71 -0.89 6.91
C PHE A 60 -5.81 -0.58 7.93
N LYS A 61 -6.61 -1.59 8.30
CA LYS A 61 -7.69 -1.46 9.30
C LYS A 61 -7.90 -2.75 10.09
N GLY A 62 -8.60 -2.66 11.21
CA GLY A 62 -8.92 -3.80 12.06
C GLY A 62 -7.67 -4.35 12.71
N ASP A 63 -7.57 -5.66 12.77
CA ASP A 63 -6.42 -6.38 13.32
C ASP A 63 -5.15 -6.13 12.49
N ASN A 64 -5.32 -5.91 11.18
CA ASN A 64 -4.24 -5.67 10.21
C ASN A 64 -3.82 -4.19 10.10
N LYS A 65 -4.29 -3.31 11.01
CA LYS A 65 -3.97 -1.88 10.95
C LYS A 65 -2.50 -1.58 11.23
N ALA A 66 -1.82 -2.41 12.01
CA ALA A 66 -0.44 -2.19 12.45
C ALA A 66 0.59 -2.98 11.61
N THR A 67 0.14 -3.88 10.74
CA THR A 67 0.97 -4.80 9.94
C THR A 67 0.96 -4.39 8.45
N CYS A 68 1.03 -5.35 7.54
CA CYS A 68 0.95 -5.12 6.10
C CYS A 68 -0.46 -5.08 5.51
N GLY A 69 -1.49 -4.99 6.35
CA GLY A 69 -2.86 -4.76 5.90
C GLY A 69 -3.44 -5.99 5.19
N GLN A 70 -4.52 -5.74 4.47
CA GLN A 70 -5.23 -6.75 3.69
C GLN A 70 -5.78 -6.15 2.40
N THR A 71 -5.89 -6.97 1.37
CA THR A 71 -6.58 -6.62 0.13
C THR A 71 -8.05 -7.08 0.20
N LEU A 72 -8.89 -6.58 -0.72
CA LEU A 72 -10.27 -7.03 -0.82
C LEU A 72 -10.39 -8.43 -1.43
N GLY A 73 -9.51 -8.76 -2.38
CA GLY A 73 -9.55 -9.98 -3.17
C GLY A 73 -8.82 -11.15 -2.53
N ALA A 74 -7.63 -10.91 -1.96
CA ALA A 74 -6.77 -11.97 -1.41
C ALA A 74 -6.77 -12.05 0.12
N GLY A 75 -7.40 -11.08 0.82
CA GLY A 75 -7.41 -11.06 2.28
C GLY A 75 -6.11 -10.51 2.86
N GLU A 76 -5.73 -11.02 4.04
CA GLU A 76 -4.53 -10.56 4.76
C GLU A 76 -3.25 -10.74 3.94
N ASN A 77 -2.41 -9.71 3.94
CA ASN A 77 -1.13 -9.75 3.25
C ASN A 77 -0.11 -10.53 4.07
N ASP A 78 0.13 -11.78 3.68
CA ASP A 78 1.25 -12.58 4.19
C ASP A 78 2.57 -12.11 3.58
N ILE A 79 3.55 -11.79 4.42
CA ILE A 79 4.84 -11.22 3.98
C ILE A 79 5.67 -12.23 3.19
N GLU A 80 5.71 -13.49 3.62
CA GLU A 80 6.47 -14.55 2.96
C GLU A 80 5.93 -14.84 1.56
N THR A 81 4.63 -15.15 1.49
CA THR A 81 3.95 -15.47 0.24
C THR A 81 3.86 -14.26 -0.68
N GLY A 82 3.58 -13.08 -0.10
CA GLY A 82 3.53 -11.81 -0.83
C GLY A 82 4.87 -11.46 -1.45
N THR A 83 5.97 -11.61 -0.72
CA THR A 83 7.32 -11.34 -1.25
C THR A 83 7.69 -12.32 -2.35
N LYS A 84 7.35 -13.62 -2.21
CA LYS A 84 7.51 -14.61 -3.29
C LYS A 84 6.75 -14.21 -4.55
N ALA A 85 5.51 -13.74 -4.41
CA ALA A 85 4.71 -13.27 -5.53
C ALA A 85 5.31 -12.04 -6.21
N VAL A 86 5.80 -11.07 -5.43
CA VAL A 86 6.52 -9.89 -5.95
C VAL A 86 7.77 -10.31 -6.71
N MET A 87 8.58 -11.23 -6.18
CA MET A 87 9.77 -11.73 -6.88
C MET A 87 9.41 -12.45 -8.18
N ALA A 88 8.35 -13.26 -8.19
CA ALA A 88 7.90 -13.97 -9.38
C ALA A 88 7.46 -13.01 -10.50
N SER A 89 6.85 -11.87 -10.17
CA SER A 89 6.41 -10.88 -11.15
C SER A 89 7.49 -9.87 -11.57
N SER A 90 8.59 -9.76 -10.83
CA SER A 90 9.65 -8.76 -11.02
C SER A 90 10.98 -9.32 -11.54
N GLY A 91 11.05 -10.60 -11.89
CA GLY A 91 12.27 -11.23 -12.38
C GLY A 91 13.23 -11.69 -11.29
N GLY A 92 12.75 -11.85 -10.05
CA GLY A 92 13.48 -12.47 -8.95
C GLY A 92 14.35 -11.52 -8.11
N MET A 93 14.48 -10.25 -8.49
CA MET A 93 15.29 -9.26 -7.77
C MET A 93 14.40 -8.16 -7.17
N LEU A 94 14.32 -8.14 -5.84
CA LEU A 94 13.63 -7.09 -5.08
C LEU A 94 14.23 -5.69 -5.34
N PRO A 95 13.51 -4.60 -5.09
CA PRO A 95 14.07 -3.24 -5.10
C PRO A 95 15.31 -3.15 -4.20
N GLN A 96 16.45 -2.75 -4.79
CA GLN A 96 17.75 -2.69 -4.12
C GLN A 96 18.01 -1.26 -3.63
N ILE A 97 18.07 -1.08 -2.31
CA ILE A 97 18.26 0.22 -1.65
C ILE A 97 19.63 0.29 -0.97
N SER A 98 20.13 1.50 -0.73
CA SER A 98 21.34 1.72 0.06
C SER A 98 21.08 2.70 1.21
N GLN A 99 21.99 2.72 2.20
CA GLN A 99 22.04 3.80 3.19
C GLN A 99 22.10 5.16 2.49
N ASN A 100 21.37 6.14 3.01
CA ASN A 100 21.19 7.47 2.39
C ASN A 100 20.61 7.47 0.96
N GLY A 101 20.20 6.30 0.45
CA GLY A 101 19.53 6.14 -0.82
C GLY A 101 18.04 6.41 -0.73
N GLU A 102 17.27 5.77 -1.60
CA GLU A 102 15.83 5.94 -1.67
C GLU A 102 15.15 4.74 -2.35
N VAL A 103 13.88 4.57 -2.04
CA VAL A 103 12.94 3.73 -2.78
C VAL A 103 11.98 4.62 -3.56
N GLN A 104 11.93 4.44 -4.88
CA GLN A 104 11.02 5.11 -5.79
C GLN A 104 9.86 4.17 -6.08
N MET A 105 8.64 4.65 -5.92
CA MET A 105 7.42 3.90 -6.12
C MET A 105 6.50 4.60 -7.12
N THR A 106 5.68 3.80 -7.79
CA THR A 106 4.53 4.26 -8.55
C THR A 106 3.28 3.84 -7.81
N LEU A 107 2.54 4.82 -7.30
CA LEU A 107 1.21 4.61 -6.75
C LEU A 107 0.18 4.81 -7.85
N HIS A 108 -0.60 3.79 -8.13
CA HIS A 108 -1.81 3.93 -8.92
C HIS A 108 -2.96 4.36 -8.02
N GLN A 109 -3.47 5.57 -8.23
CA GLN A 109 -4.68 6.05 -7.60
C GLN A 109 -5.90 5.55 -8.38
N VAL A 110 -6.62 4.55 -7.88
CA VAL A 110 -7.78 3.96 -8.56
C VAL A 110 -8.99 4.91 -8.54
N ASN A 111 -9.22 5.68 -7.47
CA ASN A 111 -10.32 6.62 -7.30
C ASN A 111 -10.00 7.72 -6.28
N GLY A 112 -10.97 8.59 -6.00
CA GLY A 112 -10.84 9.75 -5.12
C GLY A 112 -10.17 9.51 -3.77
N ASP A 113 -10.42 8.41 -3.06
CA ASP A 113 -9.88 8.17 -1.70
C ASP A 113 -8.49 7.51 -1.66
N GLY A 114 -7.91 7.27 -2.84
CA GLY A 114 -6.55 6.77 -3.03
C GLY A 114 -5.48 7.83 -3.13
N ALA A 115 -5.85 9.11 -3.01
CA ALA A 115 -4.94 10.22 -3.14
C ALA A 115 -4.04 10.37 -1.89
N GLY A 116 -3.12 11.32 -1.93
CA GLY A 116 -2.19 11.60 -0.84
C GLY A 116 -2.62 12.71 0.13
N PRO A 117 -1.66 13.27 0.90
CA PRO A 117 -0.25 12.83 0.95
C PRO A 117 -0.09 11.49 1.67
N TYR A 118 0.86 10.67 1.24
CA TYR A 118 1.24 9.42 1.88
C TYR A 118 2.33 9.66 2.92
N SER A 119 2.30 8.87 3.99
CA SER A 119 3.42 8.68 4.93
C SER A 119 4.04 7.31 4.69
N CYS A 120 5.37 7.22 4.75
CA CYS A 120 6.11 5.97 4.60
C CYS A 120 6.92 5.67 5.86
N LYS A 121 7.07 4.39 6.16
CA LYS A 121 7.84 3.86 7.29
C LYS A 121 8.51 2.54 6.89
N ILE A 122 9.61 2.19 7.56
CA ILE A 122 10.41 1.01 7.26
C ILE A 122 10.57 0.15 8.51
N ASP A 123 10.47 -1.17 8.35
CA ASP A 123 10.80 -2.18 9.36
C ASP A 123 12.08 -2.89 8.94
N ALA A 124 13.13 -2.73 9.76
CA ALA A 124 14.46 -3.29 9.52
C ALA A 124 14.47 -4.82 9.46
N THR A 125 13.53 -5.46 10.17
CA THR A 125 13.47 -6.92 10.32
C THR A 125 12.73 -7.62 9.19
N GLY A 126 12.09 -6.87 8.28
CA GLY A 126 11.23 -7.41 7.23
C GLY A 126 9.92 -8.05 7.73
N THR A 127 9.66 -8.07 9.05
CA THR A 127 8.48 -8.71 9.66
C THR A 127 7.24 -7.82 9.68
N GLY A 128 7.41 -6.51 9.41
CA GLY A 128 6.32 -5.55 9.36
C GLY A 128 5.70 -5.25 10.74
N GLN A 129 6.51 -5.28 11.79
CA GLN A 129 6.08 -5.05 13.18
C GLN A 129 6.73 -3.81 13.82
N ASN A 130 7.97 -3.47 13.46
CA ASN A 130 8.74 -2.41 14.11
C ASN A 130 9.04 -1.28 13.13
N TRP A 131 8.09 -0.37 13.00
CA TRP A 131 8.14 0.70 12.01
C TRP A 131 8.92 1.92 12.48
N VAL A 132 9.81 2.42 11.62
CA VAL A 132 10.51 3.70 11.75
C VAL A 132 10.09 4.61 10.59
N ASP A 133 9.74 5.86 10.88
CA ASP A 133 9.28 6.80 9.85
C ASP A 133 10.37 7.10 8.82
N MET A 134 9.97 7.20 7.55
CA MET A 134 10.83 7.61 6.44
C MET A 134 10.46 9.03 5.97
N GLN A 135 11.46 9.79 5.54
CA GLN A 135 11.21 11.05 4.86
C GLN A 135 10.66 10.79 3.45
N VAL A 136 9.45 11.26 3.16
CA VAL A 136 8.88 11.22 1.80
C VAL A 136 9.36 12.46 1.02
N THR A 137 10.07 12.25 -0.08
CA THR A 137 10.71 13.31 -0.89
C THR A 137 9.93 13.66 -2.16
N ALA A 138 9.12 12.73 -2.67
CA ALA A 138 8.11 12.97 -3.69
C ALA A 138 6.81 12.32 -3.23
N ASN A 139 5.68 13.04 -3.30
CA ASN A 139 4.44 12.57 -2.71
C ASN A 139 3.27 12.69 -3.71
N VAL A 140 2.28 11.84 -3.49
CA VAL A 140 1.05 11.79 -4.29
C VAL A 140 0.19 13.01 -3.95
N PRO A 141 -0.37 13.71 -4.95
CA PRO A 141 -1.23 14.87 -4.72
C PRO A 141 -2.50 14.47 -3.97
N GLY A 142 -3.14 15.46 -3.37
CA GLY A 142 -4.41 15.31 -2.67
C GLY A 142 -4.42 15.92 -1.28
N LYS A 143 -5.60 15.93 -0.66
CA LYS A 143 -5.81 16.51 0.65
C LYS A 143 -6.53 15.51 1.54
N ARG A 144 -5.88 15.10 2.63
CA ARG A 144 -6.43 14.12 3.60
C ARG A 144 -6.84 12.81 2.91
N GLY A 145 -6.03 12.35 1.95
CA GLY A 145 -6.28 11.14 1.20
C GLY A 145 -7.39 11.29 0.17
N ASN A 146 -7.70 12.52 -0.28
CA ASN A 146 -8.76 12.74 -1.26
C ASN A 146 -8.34 13.66 -2.42
N ASP A 147 -8.57 13.20 -3.64
CA ASP A 147 -8.50 13.96 -4.89
C ASP A 147 -9.27 13.21 -5.99
N ARG A 148 -10.43 13.71 -6.44
CA ARG A 148 -11.22 13.00 -7.46
C ARG A 148 -10.63 13.09 -8.85
N ASP A 149 -9.87 14.15 -9.12
CA ASP A 149 -9.35 14.43 -10.46
C ASP A 149 -8.13 13.54 -10.76
N GLY A 150 -7.43 13.07 -9.73
CA GLY A 150 -6.35 12.09 -9.81
C GLY A 150 -6.80 10.62 -10.01
N ALA A 151 -8.09 10.34 -10.17
CA ALA A 151 -8.57 8.97 -10.32
C ALA A 151 -8.04 8.28 -11.61
N LYS A 152 -7.72 6.99 -11.51
CA LYS A 152 -7.12 6.15 -12.56
C LYS A 152 -5.79 6.68 -13.09
N THR A 153 -4.99 7.26 -12.21
CA THR A 153 -3.73 7.91 -12.57
C THR A 153 -2.59 7.36 -11.72
N ASP A 154 -1.42 7.22 -12.36
CA ASP A 154 -0.18 6.85 -11.70
C ASP A 154 0.54 8.11 -11.18
N PHE A 155 0.97 8.07 -9.93
CA PHE A 155 1.71 9.14 -9.30
C PHE A 155 3.03 8.64 -8.71
N PRO A 156 4.10 9.45 -8.76
CA PRO A 156 5.34 9.12 -8.09
C PRO A 156 5.18 9.23 -6.57
N LEU A 157 5.81 8.30 -5.85
CA LEU A 157 5.97 8.32 -4.40
C LEU A 157 7.41 7.88 -4.08
N THR A 158 8.22 8.76 -3.49
CA THR A 158 9.62 8.45 -3.17
C THR A 158 9.85 8.61 -1.68
N ALA A 159 10.46 7.61 -1.05
CA ALA A 159 10.83 7.64 0.37
C ALA A 159 12.35 7.46 0.52
N LYS A 160 12.96 8.32 1.34
CA LYS A 160 14.39 8.32 1.61
C LYS A 160 14.77 7.30 2.67
N VAL A 161 15.84 6.56 2.40
CA VAL A 161 16.45 5.61 3.34
C VAL A 161 17.40 6.38 4.26
N ALA A 162 17.27 6.17 5.57
CA ALA A 162 18.14 6.83 6.55
C ALA A 162 19.60 6.37 6.42
N ALA A 163 20.53 7.19 6.91
CA ALA A 163 21.97 6.89 6.85
C ALA A 163 22.35 5.65 7.67
N ASP A 164 21.63 5.40 8.76
CA ASP A 164 21.84 4.34 9.74
C ASP A 164 20.89 3.15 9.53
N GLN A 165 20.07 3.17 8.48
CA GLN A 165 19.20 2.04 8.16
C GLN A 165 20.04 0.80 7.86
N THR A 166 19.59 -0.34 8.40
CA THR A 166 20.06 -1.68 8.03
C THR A 166 18.87 -2.58 7.82
N CYS A 167 18.99 -3.54 6.91
CA CYS A 167 17.99 -4.60 6.72
C CYS A 167 18.57 -5.91 7.25
N THR A 168 17.83 -6.56 8.14
CA THR A 168 18.27 -7.79 8.83
C THR A 168 17.31 -8.96 8.59
N GLY A 169 16.17 -8.70 7.94
CA GLY A 169 15.17 -9.71 7.68
C GLY A 169 15.65 -10.81 6.74
N THR A 170 15.15 -12.02 6.98
CA THR A 170 15.14 -13.10 5.99
C THR A 170 13.69 -13.35 5.60
N VAL A 171 13.35 -13.09 4.35
CA VAL A 171 11.98 -13.22 3.83
C VAL A 171 12.04 -13.88 2.46
N ALA A 172 11.19 -14.87 2.20
CA ALA A 172 11.11 -15.56 0.91
C ALA A 172 12.47 -16.14 0.44
N GLY A 173 13.35 -16.50 1.38
CA GLY A 173 14.70 -16.97 1.11
C GLY A 173 15.71 -15.88 0.72
N GLN A 174 15.30 -14.61 0.70
CA GLN A 174 16.19 -13.46 0.55
C GLN A 174 16.66 -12.96 1.91
N GLN A 175 17.95 -12.64 2.01
CA GLN A 175 18.56 -12.02 3.20
C GLN A 175 18.61 -10.51 3.04
N ASN A 176 18.81 -9.79 4.15
CA ASN A 176 18.87 -8.33 4.21
C ASN A 176 17.60 -7.66 3.67
N VAL A 177 16.43 -8.22 3.98
CA VAL A 177 15.14 -7.67 3.57
C VAL A 177 14.62 -6.72 4.65
N CYS A 178 14.21 -5.52 4.24
CA CYS A 178 13.34 -4.64 5.00
C CYS A 178 11.93 -4.66 4.42
N MET A 179 10.96 -4.21 5.21
CA MET A 179 9.61 -3.93 4.73
C MET A 179 9.35 -2.43 4.75
N VAL A 180 8.99 -1.83 3.61
CA VAL A 180 8.56 -0.43 3.53
C VAL A 180 7.05 -0.37 3.44
N ARG A 181 6.40 0.26 4.41
CA ARG A 181 4.95 0.52 4.37
C ARG A 181 4.71 1.97 4.04
N CYS A 182 3.90 2.23 3.01
CA CYS A 182 3.37 3.56 2.74
C CYS A 182 1.84 3.54 2.79
N GLU A 183 1.25 4.56 3.42
CA GLU A 183 -0.19 4.68 3.59
C GLU A 183 -0.66 6.13 3.52
N ASN A 184 -1.88 6.34 3.02
CA ASN A 184 -2.55 7.64 3.03
C ASN A 184 -3.43 7.84 4.28
N PRO A 185 -3.90 9.07 4.57
CA PRO A 185 -4.70 9.35 5.76
C PRO A 185 -6.22 9.16 5.52
N ALA A 186 -6.64 8.38 4.53
CA ALA A 186 -8.05 8.24 4.17
C ALA A 186 -8.87 7.57 5.31
N ARG A 187 -10.02 8.16 5.65
CA ARG A 187 -10.87 7.67 6.76
C ARG A 187 -11.58 6.34 6.45
N ALA A 188 -11.83 6.04 5.17
CA ALA A 188 -12.42 4.77 4.74
C ALA A 188 -11.49 3.57 5.08
N GLY A 189 -10.22 3.87 5.30
CA GLY A 189 -9.12 3.02 5.74
C GLY A 189 -7.87 3.59 5.10
N PRO A 190 -6.76 3.79 5.81
CA PRO A 190 -5.50 4.10 5.16
C PRO A 190 -5.22 3.06 4.06
N PHE A 191 -4.88 3.54 2.86
CA PHE A 191 -4.60 2.74 1.68
C PHE A 191 -3.16 2.92 1.24
N GLY A 192 -2.59 1.90 0.59
CA GLY A 192 -1.23 1.93 0.08
C GLY A 192 -0.67 0.53 -0.08
N GLY A 193 0.43 0.21 0.60
CA GLY A 193 0.99 -1.13 0.56
C GLY A 193 2.29 -1.30 1.34
N CYS A 194 2.70 -2.57 1.48
CA CYS A 194 3.98 -3.01 2.02
C CYS A 194 4.87 -3.48 0.87
N VAL A 195 6.02 -2.84 0.67
CA VAL A 195 6.99 -3.12 -0.38
C VAL A 195 8.21 -3.79 0.26
N PRO A 196 8.53 -5.06 -0.07
CA PRO A 196 9.78 -5.67 0.35
C PRO A 196 10.92 -5.01 -0.43
N VAL A 197 11.97 -4.60 0.28
CA VAL A 197 13.18 -4.00 -0.29
C VAL A 197 14.40 -4.70 0.30
N GLN A 198 15.53 -4.64 -0.39
CA GLN A 198 16.75 -5.35 0.01
C GLN A 198 17.96 -4.41 0.00
N MET A 199 18.87 -4.63 0.95
CA MET A 199 20.17 -3.96 1.04
C MET A 199 21.33 -4.90 0.75
#